data_AF-A0A926VB08-F1
#
_entry.id   AF-A0A926VB08-F1
#
_cell.length_a   1.000
_cell.length_b   1.000
_cell.length_c   1.000
_cell.angle_alpha   90.00
_cell.angle_beta   90.00
_cell.angle_gamma   90.00
#
_symmetry.space_group_name_H-M   'P 1'
#
loop_
_entity.id
_entity.type
_entity.pdbx_description
1 polymer ?
#
loop_
_entity_poly.entity_id
_entity_poly.type
_entity_poly.pdbx_seq_one_letter_code
_entity_poly.pdbx_strand_id
1 'polypeptide(L)'
;MESIATHNGSAHPRTLFGISADLSQLNVLLDELDGDDEESKQLITSWLEELGEERDRKLDNYAALISELEAKAAVRKAEAKRLAELAAADEKRAQMLKERLKWFFEVNNLKTVDTARYKLSMTKHGGKAPLLLDESVSPTELPEKFQKITVEPDKTAIRAALEAGEELEFAQLGDRGTSIRIR
;
A
#
# COMPACT_ATOMS: atom_id res chain seq x y z
N MET A 1 -23.55 -45.85 22.54
CA MET A 1 -23.25 -44.67 23.38
C MET A 1 -21.79 -44.32 23.15
N GLU A 2 -21.50 -43.70 22.01
CA GLU A 2 -20.18 -43.12 21.78
C GLU A 2 -20.26 -41.64 22.10
N SER A 3 -19.33 -41.25 22.96
CA SER A 3 -19.20 -39.96 23.59
C SER A 3 -19.01 -38.88 22.53
N ILE A 4 -19.98 -37.96 22.43
CA ILE A 4 -19.78 -36.66 21.79
C ILE A 4 -18.69 -35.97 22.61
N ALA A 5 -17.46 -36.05 22.11
CA ALA A 5 -16.32 -35.37 22.69
C ALA A 5 -16.57 -33.87 22.55
N THR A 6 -17.11 -33.26 23.61
CA THR A 6 -17.00 -31.83 23.85
C THR A 6 -15.53 -31.50 24.03
N HIS A 7 -14.83 -31.27 22.92
CA HIS A 7 -13.55 -30.60 22.95
C HIS A 7 -13.81 -29.11 22.69
N ASN A 8 -13.83 -28.34 23.77
CA ASN A 8 -12.79 -27.35 24.04
C ASN A 8 -13.38 -26.11 24.72
N GLY A 9 -13.23 -26.04 26.04
CA GLY A 9 -13.12 -24.77 26.72
C GLY A 9 -11.80 -24.13 26.31
N SER A 10 -11.86 -23.07 25.51
CA SER A 10 -10.76 -22.13 25.37
C SER A 10 -11.33 -20.72 25.41
N ALA A 11 -10.71 -19.84 26.19
CA ALA A 11 -11.13 -18.46 26.42
C ALA A 11 -10.96 -17.54 25.20
N HIS A 12 -11.03 -18.06 23.98
CA HIS A 12 -10.89 -17.33 22.72
C HIS A 12 -12.11 -17.55 21.82
N PRO A 13 -12.71 -16.48 21.28
CA PRO A 13 -13.85 -16.60 20.37
C PRO A 13 -13.44 -17.36 19.09
N ARG A 14 -14.32 -18.22 18.56
CA ARG A 14 -14.05 -19.06 17.38
C ARG A 14 -13.60 -18.21 16.19
N THR A 15 -12.65 -18.69 15.40
CA THR A 15 -12.18 -17.99 14.20
C THR A 15 -13.20 -18.13 13.06
N LEU A 16 -13.20 -17.21 12.08
CA LEU A 16 -14.09 -17.34 10.91
C LEU A 16 -13.83 -18.65 10.15
N PHE A 17 -12.56 -19.06 10.08
CA PHE A 17 -12.15 -20.35 9.49
C PHE A 17 -12.64 -21.55 10.30
N GLY A 18 -12.60 -21.47 11.64
CA GLY A 18 -13.14 -22.52 12.51
C GLY A 18 -14.64 -22.69 12.34
N ILE A 19 -15.39 -21.57 12.39
CA ILE A 19 -16.85 -21.56 12.18
C ILE A 19 -17.21 -22.16 10.80
N SER A 20 -16.51 -21.78 9.74
CA SER A 20 -16.74 -22.35 8.40
C SER A 20 -16.40 -23.83 8.28
N ALA A 21 -15.33 -24.30 8.96
CA ALA A 21 -14.97 -25.71 8.98
C ALA A 21 -16.02 -26.55 9.71
N ASP A 22 -16.50 -26.07 10.87
CA ASP A 22 -17.53 -26.71 11.67
C ASP A 22 -18.87 -26.77 10.91
N LEU A 23 -19.27 -25.70 10.21
CA LEU A 23 -20.45 -25.69 9.32
C LEU A 23 -20.35 -26.75 8.23
N SER A 24 -19.18 -26.87 7.59
CA SER A 24 -18.97 -27.85 6.52
C SER A 24 -19.06 -29.28 7.05
N GLN A 25 -18.51 -29.56 8.22
CA GLN A 25 -18.58 -30.89 8.85
C GLN A 25 -20.03 -31.22 9.26
N LEU A 26 -20.74 -30.27 9.84
CA LEU A 26 -22.11 -30.45 10.29
C LEU A 26 -23.08 -30.67 9.12
N ASN A 27 -22.83 -30.03 7.96
CA ASN A 27 -23.60 -30.28 6.74
C ASN A 27 -23.40 -31.71 6.21
N VAL A 28 -22.18 -32.24 6.26
CA VAL A 28 -21.89 -33.64 5.88
C VAL A 28 -22.62 -34.61 6.81
N LEU A 29 -22.60 -34.36 8.12
CA LEU A 29 -23.33 -35.19 9.10
C LEU A 29 -24.84 -35.18 8.87
N LEU A 30 -25.40 -34.05 8.43
CA LEU A 30 -26.82 -33.95 8.08
C LEU A 30 -27.16 -34.79 6.84
N ASP A 31 -26.27 -34.81 5.84
CA ASP A 31 -26.44 -35.59 4.61
C ASP A 31 -26.29 -37.11 4.85
N GLU A 32 -25.54 -37.52 5.88
CA GLU A 32 -25.32 -38.94 6.27
C GLU A 32 -26.46 -39.52 7.13
N LEU A 33 -27.35 -38.68 7.69
CA LEU A 33 -28.48 -39.14 8.50
C LEU A 33 -29.61 -39.70 7.61
N ASP A 34 -29.79 -41.02 7.66
CA ASP A 34 -30.89 -41.71 6.99
C ASP A 34 -32.27 -41.20 7.46
N GLY A 35 -33.25 -41.28 6.55
CA GLY A 35 -34.59 -40.66 6.59
C GLY A 35 -35.35 -40.52 7.92
N ASP A 36 -35.17 -41.43 8.89
CA ASP A 36 -36.14 -41.67 9.97
C ASP A 36 -35.86 -40.97 11.32
N ASP A 37 -34.71 -40.32 11.51
CA ASP A 37 -34.40 -39.60 12.77
C ASP A 37 -34.63 -38.08 12.64
N GLU A 38 -35.90 -37.70 12.67
CA GLU A 38 -36.36 -36.32 12.49
C GLU A 38 -35.93 -35.37 13.62
N GLU A 39 -35.82 -35.87 14.86
CA GLU A 39 -35.39 -35.07 16.01
C GLU A 39 -33.90 -34.70 15.90
N SER A 40 -33.04 -35.65 15.51
CA SER A 40 -31.62 -35.38 15.29
C SER A 40 -31.38 -34.42 14.12
N LYS A 41 -32.16 -34.54 13.04
CA LYS A 41 -32.10 -33.59 11.91
C LYS A 41 -32.44 -32.18 12.35
N GLN A 42 -33.52 -32.00 13.10
CA GLN A 42 -33.93 -30.68 13.60
C GLN A 42 -32.87 -30.05 14.53
N LEU A 43 -32.27 -30.84 15.41
CA LEU A 43 -31.19 -30.37 16.29
C LEU A 43 -29.96 -29.92 15.50
N ILE A 44 -29.56 -30.68 14.48
CA ILE A 44 -28.42 -30.36 13.61
C ILE A 44 -28.70 -29.12 12.75
N THR A 45 -29.91 -29.00 12.18
CA THR A 45 -30.31 -27.81 11.42
C THR A 45 -30.28 -26.56 12.29
N SER A 46 -30.83 -26.61 13.51
CA SER A 46 -30.77 -25.48 14.45
C SER A 46 -29.34 -25.08 14.77
N TRP A 47 -28.43 -26.05 14.87
CA TRP A 47 -27.02 -25.77 15.16
C TRP A 47 -26.28 -25.18 13.94
N LEU A 48 -26.60 -25.62 12.71
CA LEU A 48 -26.12 -25.01 11.47
C LEU A 48 -26.56 -23.55 11.35
N GLU A 49 -27.81 -23.24 11.70
CA GLU A 49 -28.34 -21.88 11.68
C GLU A 49 -27.61 -20.98 12.67
N GLU A 50 -27.45 -21.41 13.93
CA GLU A 50 -26.73 -20.64 14.95
C GLU A 50 -25.28 -20.35 14.54
N LEU A 51 -24.59 -21.36 14.02
CA LEU A 51 -23.21 -21.24 13.59
C LEU A 51 -23.08 -20.38 12.32
N GLY A 52 -24.09 -20.41 11.44
CA GLY A 52 -24.23 -19.52 10.30
C GLY A 52 -24.41 -18.06 10.73
N GLU A 53 -25.24 -17.80 11.74
CA GLU A 53 -25.39 -16.46 12.32
C GLU A 53 -24.08 -15.98 12.97
N GLU A 54 -23.35 -16.85 13.69
CA GLU A 54 -22.05 -16.52 14.27
C GLU A 54 -21.05 -16.10 13.17
N ARG A 55 -21.02 -16.82 12.04
CA ARG A 55 -20.21 -16.49 10.86
C ARG A 55 -20.58 -15.11 10.31
N ASP A 56 -21.86 -14.85 10.10
CA ASP A 56 -22.35 -13.64 9.44
C ASP A 56 -22.13 -12.40 10.31
N ARG A 57 -22.37 -12.49 11.63
CA ARG A 57 -22.00 -11.43 12.59
C ARG A 57 -20.51 -11.13 12.55
N LYS A 58 -19.66 -12.16 12.41
CA LYS A 58 -18.21 -11.96 12.34
C LYS A 58 -17.79 -11.28 11.03
N LEU A 59 -18.37 -11.67 9.91
CA LEU A 59 -18.15 -11.01 8.61
C LEU A 59 -18.56 -9.53 8.65
N ASP A 60 -19.72 -9.24 9.25
CA ASP A 60 -20.21 -7.87 9.42
C ASP A 60 -19.25 -7.03 10.29
N ASN A 61 -18.76 -7.57 11.40
CA ASN A 61 -17.73 -6.92 12.22
C ASN A 61 -16.43 -6.63 11.45
N TYR A 62 -15.99 -7.55 10.57
CA TYR A 62 -14.85 -7.29 9.68
C TYR A 62 -15.14 -6.16 8.70
N ALA A 63 -16.31 -6.14 8.08
CA ALA A 63 -16.71 -5.08 7.16
C ALA A 63 -16.76 -3.71 7.87
N ALA A 64 -17.35 -3.66 9.07
CA ALA A 64 -17.40 -2.46 9.90
C ALA A 64 -15.99 -1.95 10.26
N LEU A 65 -15.10 -2.83 10.72
CA LEU A 65 -13.72 -2.47 11.07
C LEU A 65 -12.92 -1.98 9.85
N ILE A 66 -13.06 -2.65 8.70
CA ILE A 66 -12.40 -2.22 7.46
C ILE A 66 -12.90 -0.83 7.05
N SER A 67 -14.22 -0.60 7.05
CA SER A 67 -14.81 0.69 6.72
C SER A 67 -14.33 1.81 7.66
N GLU A 68 -14.27 1.53 8.97
CA GLU A 68 -13.73 2.47 9.96
C GLU A 68 -12.26 2.82 9.69
N LEU A 69 -11.44 1.81 9.38
CA LEU A 69 -10.02 2.01 9.06
C LEU A 69 -9.82 2.80 7.77
N GLU A 70 -10.63 2.53 6.74
CA GLU A 70 -10.62 3.28 5.48
C GLU A 70 -11.03 4.75 5.69
N ALA A 71 -12.09 5.00 6.47
CA ALA A 71 -12.51 6.35 6.82
C ALA A 71 -11.42 7.10 7.60
N LYS A 72 -10.81 6.46 8.62
CA LYS A 72 -9.68 7.04 9.36
C LYS A 72 -8.49 7.33 8.45
N ALA A 73 -8.17 6.43 7.51
CA ALA A 73 -7.08 6.62 6.56
C ALA A 73 -7.35 7.81 5.62
N ALA A 74 -8.58 7.98 5.14
CA ALA A 74 -8.98 9.10 4.30
C ALA A 74 -8.80 10.44 5.02
N VAL A 75 -9.28 10.56 6.27
CA VAL A 75 -9.12 11.77 7.09
C VAL A 75 -7.64 12.07 7.33
N ARG A 76 -6.84 11.07 7.70
CA ARG A 76 -5.40 11.25 7.94
C ARG A 76 -4.65 11.69 6.68
N LYS A 77 -4.98 11.15 5.50
CA LYS A 77 -4.38 11.57 4.22
C LYS A 77 -4.73 13.01 3.88
N ALA A 78 -5.98 13.43 4.10
CA ALA A 78 -6.39 14.81 3.88
C ALA A 78 -5.61 15.79 4.78
N GLU A 79 -5.47 15.46 6.06
CA GLU A 79 -4.72 16.30 7.00
C GLU A 79 -3.22 16.31 6.71
N ALA A 80 -2.62 15.17 6.36
CA ALA A 80 -1.23 15.10 5.95
C ALA A 80 -0.96 15.98 4.72
N LYS A 81 -1.88 15.97 3.73
CA LYS A 81 -1.79 16.85 2.55
C LYS A 81 -1.85 18.33 2.95
N ARG A 82 -2.79 18.70 3.81
CA ARG A 82 -2.93 20.08 4.31
C ARG A 82 -1.67 20.57 5.03
N LEU A 83 -1.07 19.73 5.89
CA LEU A 83 0.17 20.05 6.60
C LEU A 83 1.37 20.15 5.65
N ALA A 84 1.46 19.27 4.65
CA ALA A 84 2.51 19.34 3.64
C ALA A 84 2.42 20.63 2.80
N GLU A 85 1.22 21.05 2.42
CA GLU A 85 1.00 22.32 1.71
C GLU A 85 1.41 23.53 2.56
N LEU A 86 1.09 23.51 3.87
CA LEU A 86 1.49 24.57 4.79
C LEU A 86 3.01 24.63 4.96
N ALA A 87 3.66 23.48 5.13
CA ALA A 87 5.11 23.37 5.21
C ALA A 87 5.78 23.90 3.93
N ALA A 88 5.28 23.51 2.75
CA ALA A 88 5.80 24.01 1.47
C ALA A 88 5.65 25.53 1.33
N ALA A 89 4.55 26.11 1.84
CA ALA A 89 4.38 27.56 1.85
C ALA A 89 5.41 28.26 2.73
N ASP A 90 5.71 27.72 3.92
CA ASP A 90 6.72 28.26 4.81
C ASP A 90 8.15 28.09 4.28
N GLU A 91 8.45 26.95 3.65
CA GLU A 91 9.70 26.71 2.94
C GLU A 91 9.92 27.76 1.83
N LYS A 92 8.88 28.04 1.02
CA LYS A 92 8.94 29.06 -0.03
C LYS A 92 9.19 30.45 0.55
N ARG A 93 8.52 30.81 1.65
CA ARG A 93 8.75 32.10 2.34
C ARG A 93 10.17 32.19 2.89
N ALA A 94 10.66 31.13 3.52
CA ALA A 94 12.02 31.07 4.04
C ALA A 94 13.06 31.20 2.92
N GLN A 95 12.83 30.52 1.79
CA GLN A 95 13.71 30.59 0.62
C GLN A 95 13.75 32.01 0.02
N MET A 96 12.60 32.66 -0.15
CA MET A 96 12.52 34.05 -0.59
C MET A 96 13.29 34.99 0.34
N LEU A 97 13.20 34.80 1.66
CA LEU A 97 13.97 35.60 2.63
C LEU A 97 15.47 35.35 2.54
N LYS A 98 15.90 34.10 2.32
CA LYS A 98 17.32 33.76 2.10
C LYS A 98 17.85 34.40 0.82
N GLU A 99 17.08 34.38 -0.27
CA GLU A 99 17.46 35.03 -1.53
C GLU A 99 17.60 36.53 -1.37
N ARG A 100 16.66 37.17 -0.66
CA ARG A 100 16.76 38.61 -0.36
C ARG A 100 17.99 38.93 0.50
N LEU A 101 18.30 38.09 1.49
CA LEU A 101 19.49 38.24 2.32
C LEU A 101 20.78 38.05 1.50
N LYS A 102 20.80 37.07 0.59
CA LYS A 102 21.91 36.86 -0.35
C LYS A 102 22.10 38.09 -1.25
N TRP A 103 21.04 38.61 -1.84
CA TRP A 103 21.09 39.84 -2.65
C TRP A 103 21.66 41.03 -1.87
N PHE A 104 21.28 41.18 -0.60
CA PHE A 104 21.85 42.20 0.28
C PHE A 104 23.36 42.03 0.47
N PHE A 105 23.85 40.80 0.69
CA PHE A 105 25.29 40.51 0.80
C PHE A 105 26.03 40.83 -0.50
N GLU A 106 25.45 40.50 -1.65
CA GLU A 106 26.02 40.76 -2.98
C GLU A 106 26.14 42.26 -3.27
N VAL A 107 25.06 43.03 -3.10
CA VAL A 107 25.04 44.48 -3.36
C VAL A 107 26.02 45.24 -2.46
N ASN A 108 26.18 44.79 -1.21
CA ASN A 108 27.06 45.43 -0.23
C ASN A 108 28.48 44.82 -0.18
N ASN A 109 28.79 43.85 -1.06
CA ASN A 109 30.07 43.12 -1.07
C ASN A 109 30.46 42.52 0.30
N LEU A 110 29.47 42.08 1.08
CA LEU A 110 29.67 41.48 2.40
C LEU A 110 29.98 39.99 2.27
N LYS A 111 30.98 39.51 3.02
CA LYS A 111 31.30 38.07 3.10
C LYS A 111 30.68 37.42 4.33
N THR A 112 30.81 38.09 5.47
CA THR A 112 30.34 37.61 6.78
C THR A 112 29.81 38.77 7.60
N VAL A 113 28.72 38.54 8.32
CA VAL A 113 28.12 39.49 9.26
C VAL A 113 27.79 38.73 10.54
N ASP A 114 28.32 39.19 11.66
CA ASP A 114 27.95 38.71 12.98
C ASP A 114 26.84 39.62 13.54
N THR A 115 25.74 39.00 13.98
CA THR A 115 24.63 39.66 14.68
C THR A 115 24.63 39.22 16.14
N ALA A 116 23.79 39.85 16.98
CA ALA A 116 23.69 39.48 18.40
C ALA A 116 23.36 38.00 18.65
N ARG A 117 22.73 37.30 17.70
CA ARG A 117 22.28 35.91 17.85
C ARG A 117 22.84 34.94 16.81
N TYR A 118 23.31 35.43 15.67
CA TYR A 118 23.67 34.60 14.52
C TYR A 118 24.89 35.12 13.79
N LYS A 119 25.68 34.21 13.25
CA LYS A 119 26.74 34.47 12.29
C LYS A 119 26.25 34.13 10.89
N LEU A 120 26.20 35.12 10.01
CA LEU A 120 25.73 34.99 8.64
C LEU A 120 26.95 35.03 7.71
N SER A 121 27.15 34.00 6.91
CA SER A 121 28.24 33.94 5.94
C SER A 121 27.75 33.57 4.55
N MET A 122 28.17 34.32 3.55
CA MET A 122 27.93 33.98 2.15
C MET A 122 29.02 33.03 1.67
N THR A 123 28.66 31.75 1.59
CA THR A 123 29.57 30.66 1.17
C THR A 123 29.07 30.07 -0.15
N LYS A 124 29.99 29.67 -1.03
CA LYS A 124 29.63 28.89 -2.22
C LYS A 124 29.11 27.52 -1.79
N HIS A 125 28.10 27.00 -2.46
CA HIS A 125 27.62 25.65 -2.22
C HIS A 125 28.79 24.65 -2.38
N GLY A 126 28.91 23.72 -1.44
CA GLY A 126 29.89 22.64 -1.51
C GLY A 126 29.53 21.63 -2.60
N GLY A 127 30.51 20.86 -3.06
CA GLY A 127 30.34 19.85 -4.11
C GLY A 127 31.16 20.15 -5.37
N LYS A 128 31.08 19.25 -6.35
CA LYS A 128 31.66 19.49 -7.68
C LYS A 128 30.90 20.66 -8.32
N ALA A 129 31.64 21.56 -8.98
CA ALA A 129 31.02 22.62 -9.76
C ALA A 129 30.03 22.00 -10.77
N PRO A 130 28.87 22.65 -11.02
CA PRO A 130 27.91 22.16 -11.99
C PRO A 130 28.60 22.02 -13.36
N LEU A 131 28.45 20.85 -13.98
CA LEU A 131 28.89 20.62 -15.34
C LEU A 131 27.89 21.32 -16.27
N LEU A 132 28.34 22.40 -16.92
CA LEU A 132 27.58 23.07 -17.97
C LEU A 132 27.82 22.30 -19.27
N LEU A 133 26.87 21.44 -19.63
CA LEU A 133 26.80 20.86 -20.97
C LEU A 133 25.98 21.81 -21.84
N ASP A 134 26.43 21.99 -23.08
CA ASP A 134 25.66 22.72 -24.08
C ASP A 134 24.45 21.87 -24.48
N GLU A 135 23.23 22.34 -24.18
CA GLU A 135 21.98 21.64 -24.49
C GLU A 135 21.71 21.52 -26.00
N SER A 136 22.44 22.28 -26.83
CA SER A 136 22.36 22.15 -28.28
C SER A 136 23.04 20.89 -28.83
N VAL A 137 23.92 20.26 -28.04
CA VAL A 137 24.65 19.06 -28.45
C VAL A 137 23.85 17.82 -28.10
N SER A 138 23.42 17.08 -29.12
CA SER A 138 22.71 15.82 -28.89
C SER A 138 23.63 14.77 -28.25
N PRO A 139 23.13 13.88 -27.37
CA PRO A 139 23.90 12.76 -26.85
C PRO A 139 24.57 11.88 -27.93
N THR A 140 23.99 11.84 -29.13
CA THR A 140 24.55 11.11 -30.29
C THR A 140 25.71 11.83 -30.98
N GLU A 141 25.85 13.14 -30.79
CA GLU A 141 26.93 13.97 -31.33
C GLU A 141 28.14 14.02 -30.39
N LEU A 142 27.96 13.58 -29.14
CA LEU A 142 29.06 13.46 -28.19
C LEU A 142 30.02 12.35 -28.61
N PRO A 143 31.33 12.49 -28.39
CA PRO A 143 32.27 11.38 -28.52
C PRO A 143 31.83 10.17 -27.70
N GLU A 144 32.02 8.95 -28.21
CA GLU A 144 31.59 7.69 -27.57
C GLU A 144 31.99 7.57 -26.10
N LYS A 145 33.18 8.09 -25.73
CA LYS A 145 33.68 8.16 -24.34
C LYS A 145 32.78 8.93 -23.36
N PHE A 146 31.86 9.75 -23.85
CA PHE A 146 30.94 10.57 -23.06
C PHE A 146 29.47 10.16 -23.27
N GLN A 147 29.21 9.11 -24.07
CA GLN A 147 27.88 8.57 -24.27
C GLN A 147 27.58 7.51 -23.21
N LYS A 148 26.35 7.52 -22.68
CA LYS A 148 25.84 6.45 -21.81
C LYS A 148 24.71 5.73 -22.53
N ILE A 149 24.98 4.52 -23.00
CA ILE A 149 23.98 3.65 -23.63
C ILE A 149 23.24 2.90 -22.53
N THR A 150 21.91 3.03 -22.49
CA THR A 150 21.05 2.25 -21.59
C THR A 150 20.14 1.37 -22.43
N VAL A 151 20.22 0.05 -22.24
CA VAL A 151 19.34 -0.94 -22.90
C VAL A 151 18.42 -1.49 -21.83
N GLU A 152 17.13 -1.20 -21.95
CA GLU A 152 16.10 -1.64 -21.00
C GLU A 152 15.12 -2.60 -21.69
N PRO A 153 14.61 -3.61 -20.98
CA PRO A 153 13.62 -4.51 -21.53
C PRO A 153 12.28 -3.77 -21.75
N ASP A 154 11.77 -3.85 -22.97
CA ASP A 154 10.44 -3.33 -23.30
C ASP A 154 9.36 -4.28 -22.77
N LYS A 155 8.93 -4.04 -21.54
CA LYS A 155 7.89 -4.83 -20.87
C LYS A 155 6.55 -4.77 -21.59
N THR A 156 6.26 -3.72 -22.35
CA THR A 156 5.01 -3.60 -23.11
C THR A 156 5.04 -4.46 -24.36
N ALA A 157 6.14 -4.46 -25.11
CA ALA A 157 6.32 -5.34 -26.26
C ALA A 157 6.36 -6.82 -25.83
N ILE A 158 7.08 -7.15 -24.74
CA ILE A 158 7.12 -8.50 -24.18
C ILE A 158 5.72 -8.97 -23.79
N ARG A 159 4.91 -8.10 -23.16
CA ARG A 159 3.54 -8.43 -22.78
C ARG A 159 2.64 -8.63 -24.01
N ALA A 160 2.75 -7.76 -25.02
CA ALA A 160 1.96 -7.87 -26.24
C ALA A 160 2.29 -9.15 -27.03
N ALA A 161 3.56 -9.55 -27.10
CA ALA A 161 4.00 -10.81 -27.71
C ALA A 161 3.40 -12.04 -26.98
N LEU A 162 3.44 -12.05 -25.64
CA LEU A 162 2.80 -13.10 -24.83
C LEU A 162 1.28 -13.13 -24.99
N GLU A 163 0.61 -11.98 -25.08
CA GLU A 163 -0.83 -11.88 -25.31
C GLU A 163 -1.22 -12.29 -26.75
N ALA A 164 -0.31 -12.13 -27.73
CA ALA A 164 -0.45 -12.59 -29.11
C ALA A 164 -0.19 -14.09 -29.30
N GLY A 165 0.27 -14.79 -28.26
CA GLY A 165 0.52 -16.23 -28.28
C GLY A 165 1.94 -16.64 -28.67
N GLU A 166 2.91 -15.72 -28.66
CA GLU A 166 4.32 -16.08 -28.79
C GLU A 166 4.85 -16.66 -27.47
N GLU A 167 5.46 -17.85 -27.54
CA GLU A 167 6.15 -18.44 -26.40
C GLU A 167 7.53 -17.78 -26.22
N LEU A 168 7.67 -16.95 -25.19
CA LEU A 168 8.95 -16.37 -24.79
C LEU A 168 9.54 -17.18 -23.63
N GLU A 169 10.70 -17.81 -23.83
CA GLU A 169 11.38 -18.63 -22.79
C GLU A 169 11.66 -17.84 -21.49
N PHE A 170 11.77 -16.51 -21.58
CA PHE A 170 12.15 -15.63 -20.48
C PHE A 170 10.97 -14.90 -19.81
N ALA A 171 9.71 -15.09 -20.25
CA ALA A 171 8.57 -14.37 -19.70
C ALA A 171 7.26 -15.18 -19.74
N GLN A 172 6.44 -15.08 -18.68
CA GLN A 172 5.14 -15.75 -18.57
C GLN A 172 4.12 -14.80 -17.93
N LEU A 173 2.84 -14.92 -18.31
CA LEU A 173 1.73 -14.20 -17.68
C LEU A 173 1.29 -14.95 -16.40
N GLY A 174 1.32 -14.26 -15.26
CA GLY A 174 0.79 -14.79 -13.99
C GLY A 174 -0.72 -14.59 -13.82
N ASP A 175 -1.31 -15.30 -12.85
CA ASP A 175 -2.73 -15.21 -12.52
C ASP A 175 -3.15 -13.81 -12.05
N ARG A 176 -4.40 -13.44 -12.35
CA ARG A 176 -5.00 -12.19 -11.86
C ARG A 176 -5.30 -12.33 -10.36
N GLY A 177 -4.77 -11.41 -9.54
CA GLY A 177 -5.07 -11.37 -8.11
C GLY A 177 -6.53 -11.00 -7.82
N THR A 178 -7.09 -11.55 -6.73
CA THR A 178 -8.46 -11.30 -6.28
C THR A 178 -8.49 -10.21 -5.19
N SER A 179 -9.51 -9.34 -5.21
CA SER A 179 -9.75 -8.33 -4.15
C SER A 179 -11.21 -8.35 -3.69
N ILE A 180 -11.44 -8.09 -2.39
CA ILE A 180 -12.78 -7.99 -1.80
C ILE A 180 -13.28 -6.54 -1.96
N ARG A 181 -14.54 -6.37 -2.36
CA ARG A 181 -15.20 -5.07 -2.47
C ARG A 181 -16.36 -4.98 -1.46
N ILE A 182 -16.31 -4.01 -0.56
CA ILE A 182 -17.40 -3.64 0.35
C ILE A 182 -18.21 -2.52 -0.35
N ARG A 183 -19.55 -2.56 -0.30
CA ARG A 183 -20.45 -1.56 -0.89
C ARG A 183 -21.33 -0.94 0.19
#